data_AF-A0A0N0N9P5-F1
#
_entry.id   AF-A0A0N0N9P5-F1
#
_cell.length_a   1.000
_cell.length_b   1.000
_cell.length_c   1.000
_cell.angle_alpha   90.00
_cell.angle_beta   90.00
_cell.angle_gamma   90.00
#
_symmetry.space_group_name_H-M   'P 1'
#
loop_
_entity.id
_entity.type
_entity.pdbx_description
1 polymer ?
#
loop_
_entity_poly.entity_id
_entity_poly.type
_entity_poly.pdbx_seq_one_letter_code
_entity_poly.pdbx_strand_id
1 'polypeptide(L)'
;MTAPPHHPQARLRRLSRRFPLVSRSHLVYPSFAARLDEVRSCGEKSAQDGLLLDRINLACATWNLSALIASDCGLTDLATDLCLRQLRLFQAAWPVTGDTAIASLQPIVNLVRLTARTGDPQAAFQQLMSVHRAARDGGSVTVHGQAIDLTGFTTDAGLDHIQPWLHDLLLDDGTRLLVAAGQWHEAAEHATAYDEQPERLYGSRQARIVANLHTDALDTANSLIDKATITEPWEEAVAQVLRHYADHLAGRATARGFAATALAVRDALEPDPPHLRMFRVRLALAAIDLAPEGCETLARPLYDAIVSDTTQARDAYAAREILRHPAPPADGWSRHELESIVHDGGLGRGALPESVLSTLMRAVSTAGASLAQCLTEEGGVSPHARQPGVS
;
A
#
# COMPACT_ATOMS: atom_id res chain seq x y z
N MET A 1 -19.02 13.74 33.18
CA MET A 1 -17.63 13.54 32.72
C MET A 1 -17.54 14.09 31.31
N THR A 2 -17.04 15.31 31.19
CA THR A 2 -16.81 16.00 29.93
C THR A 2 -15.64 15.34 29.20
N ALA A 3 -15.85 14.94 27.95
CA ALA A 3 -14.77 14.46 27.08
C ALA A 3 -13.67 15.53 26.97
N PRO A 4 -12.38 15.16 26.93
CA PRO A 4 -11.32 16.14 26.77
C PRO A 4 -11.48 16.83 25.41
N PRO A 5 -11.15 18.13 25.29
CA PRO A 5 -11.20 18.83 24.01
C PRO A 5 -10.27 18.12 23.03
N HIS A 6 -10.81 17.72 21.88
CA HIS A 6 -10.02 17.17 20.79
C HIS A 6 -9.00 18.23 20.33
N HIS A 7 -7.76 18.15 20.82
CA HIS A 7 -6.72 19.13 20.54
C HIS A 7 -6.50 19.31 19.02
N PRO A 8 -6.50 20.55 18.49
CA PRO A 8 -6.23 20.86 17.08
C PRO A 8 -4.95 20.20 16.55
N GLN A 9 -3.90 20.13 17.37
CA GLN A 9 -2.64 19.45 17.03
C GLN A 9 -2.81 17.95 16.75
N ALA A 10 -3.76 17.27 17.40
CA ALA A 10 -4.04 15.86 17.15
C ALA A 10 -4.75 15.63 15.81
N ARG A 11 -5.61 16.57 15.37
CA ARG A 11 -6.22 16.56 14.02
C ARG A 11 -5.16 16.72 12.95
N LEU A 12 -4.29 17.72 13.09
CA LEU A 12 -3.24 18.01 12.10
C LEU A 12 -2.20 16.88 12.01
N ARG A 13 -1.85 16.23 13.14
CA ARG A 13 -1.01 15.01 13.13
C ARG A 13 -1.67 13.82 12.42
N ARG A 14 -2.99 13.69 12.47
CA ARG A 14 -3.69 12.62 11.73
C ARG A 14 -3.76 12.93 10.25
N LEU A 15 -4.09 14.18 9.92
CA LEU A 15 -4.09 14.68 8.55
C LEU A 15 -2.75 14.41 7.86
N SER A 16 -1.64 14.79 8.49
CA SER A 16 -0.32 14.64 7.87
C SER A 16 -0.04 13.17 7.53
N ARG A 17 -0.37 12.22 8.41
CA ARG A 17 -0.18 10.78 8.18
C ARG A 17 -0.93 10.21 6.97
N ARG A 18 -1.88 10.95 6.39
CA ARG A 18 -2.60 10.53 5.17
C ARG A 18 -1.80 10.81 3.89
N PHE A 19 -0.87 11.77 3.96
CA PHE A 19 0.01 12.08 2.84
C PHE A 19 1.15 11.05 2.74
N PRO A 20 1.71 10.83 1.53
CA PRO A 20 1.23 11.35 0.26
C PRO A 20 -0.08 10.66 -0.19
N LEU A 21 -1.00 11.49 -0.68
CA LEU A 21 -2.27 11.14 -1.31
C LEU A 21 -2.04 11.08 -2.82
N VAL A 22 -1.70 9.90 -3.32
CA VAL A 22 -1.53 9.64 -4.76
C VAL A 22 -2.60 8.66 -5.19
N SER A 23 -3.26 8.93 -6.30
CA SER A 23 -4.25 8.02 -6.88
C SER A 23 -3.55 6.74 -7.34
N ARG A 24 -3.60 5.70 -6.50
CA ARG A 24 -2.91 4.43 -6.71
C ARG A 24 -3.84 3.27 -6.47
N SER A 25 -3.68 2.27 -7.32
CA SER A 25 -4.34 0.98 -7.17
C SER A 25 -4.02 0.38 -5.81
N HIS A 26 -5.09 0.07 -5.09
CA HIS A 26 -5.10 -0.69 -3.87
C HIS A 26 -5.83 -2.00 -4.15
N LEU A 27 -5.44 -3.07 -3.45
CA LEU A 27 -6.12 -4.35 -3.54
C LEU A 27 -7.59 -4.16 -3.14
N VAL A 28 -8.50 -4.34 -4.10
CA VAL A 28 -9.93 -4.35 -3.80
C VAL A 28 -10.16 -5.47 -2.80
N TYR A 29 -10.83 -5.16 -1.69
CA TYR A 29 -11.09 -6.16 -0.66
C TYR A 29 -12.53 -6.64 -0.78
N PRO A 30 -12.79 -7.69 -1.60
CA PRO A 30 -14.12 -8.27 -1.67
C PRO A 30 -14.44 -9.03 -0.37
N SER A 31 -15.61 -9.66 -0.32
CA SER A 31 -15.98 -10.52 0.81
C SER A 31 -14.88 -11.54 1.13
N PHE A 32 -14.79 -11.95 2.40
CA PHE A 32 -13.81 -12.95 2.83
C PHE A 32 -13.92 -14.26 2.02
N ALA A 33 -15.14 -14.67 1.66
CA ALA A 33 -15.37 -15.82 0.80
C ALA A 33 -14.75 -15.64 -0.60
N ALA A 34 -14.93 -14.47 -1.22
CA ALA A 34 -14.35 -14.18 -2.53
C ALA A 34 -12.82 -14.22 -2.52
N ARG A 35 -12.18 -13.75 -1.44
CA ARG A 35 -10.72 -13.86 -1.26
C ARG A 35 -10.25 -15.31 -1.20
N LEU A 36 -10.99 -16.17 -0.50
CA LEU A 36 -10.69 -17.60 -0.43
C LEU A 36 -10.89 -18.29 -1.78
N ASP A 37 -11.95 -17.94 -2.51
CA ASP A 37 -12.20 -18.45 -3.85
C ASP A 37 -11.10 -18.03 -4.83
N GLU A 38 -10.59 -16.80 -4.72
CA GLU A 38 -9.46 -16.31 -5.50
C GLU A 38 -8.18 -17.09 -5.20
N VAL A 39 -7.83 -17.29 -3.93
CA VAL A 39 -6.68 -18.13 -3.53
C VAL A 39 -6.79 -19.53 -4.12
N ARG A 40 -7.97 -20.16 -4.01
CA ARG A 40 -8.20 -21.50 -4.58
C ARG A 40 -8.04 -21.49 -6.10
N SER A 41 -8.68 -20.54 -6.78
CA SER A 41 -8.62 -20.40 -8.24
C SER A 41 -7.18 -20.19 -8.72
N CYS A 42 -6.40 -19.32 -8.08
CA CYS A 42 -4.99 -19.11 -8.42
C CYS A 42 -4.18 -20.39 -8.22
N GLY A 43 -4.38 -21.10 -7.10
CA GLY A 43 -3.67 -22.35 -6.81
C GLY A 43 -3.96 -23.43 -7.84
N GLU A 44 -5.24 -23.64 -8.17
CA GLU A 44 -5.68 -24.60 -9.18
C GLU A 44 -5.14 -24.27 -10.57
N LYS A 45 -5.28 -23.01 -11.02
CA LYS A 45 -4.79 -22.58 -12.34
C LYS A 45 -3.27 -22.64 -12.45
N SER A 46 -2.54 -22.39 -11.35
CA SER A 46 -1.07 -22.50 -11.37
C SER A 46 -0.60 -23.92 -11.70
N ALA A 47 -1.38 -24.95 -11.35
CA ALA A 47 -1.05 -26.35 -11.59
C ALA A 47 -1.54 -26.87 -12.95
N GLN A 48 -2.27 -26.06 -13.72
CA GLN A 48 -2.71 -26.41 -15.07
C GLN A 48 -1.63 -26.09 -16.09
N ASP A 49 -1.66 -26.80 -17.22
CA ASP A 49 -0.81 -26.50 -18.37
C ASP A 49 -1.08 -25.07 -18.88
N GLY A 50 -0.01 -24.34 -19.15
CA GLY A 50 -0.08 -22.94 -19.54
C GLY A 50 1.31 -22.35 -19.75
N LEU A 51 1.37 -21.06 -20.07
CA LEU A 51 2.65 -20.36 -20.18
C LEU A 51 3.38 -20.39 -18.83
N LEU A 52 4.68 -20.68 -18.87
CA LEU A 52 5.51 -20.85 -17.68
C LEU A 52 5.41 -19.66 -16.72
N LEU A 53 5.56 -18.45 -17.25
CA LEU A 53 5.50 -17.22 -16.46
C LEU A 53 4.11 -16.99 -15.83
N ASP A 54 3.04 -17.33 -16.54
CA ASP A 54 1.67 -17.22 -16.00
C ASP A 54 1.47 -18.17 -14.81
N ARG A 55 1.99 -19.40 -14.91
CA ARG A 55 1.94 -20.38 -13.83
C ARG A 55 2.74 -19.92 -12.60
N ILE A 56 3.94 -19.36 -12.82
CA ILE A 56 4.76 -18.74 -11.76
C ILE A 56 3.99 -17.60 -11.08
N ASN A 57 3.40 -16.69 -11.87
CA ASN A 57 2.65 -15.56 -11.37
C ASN A 57 1.41 -15.99 -10.57
N LEU A 58 0.66 -16.97 -11.05
CA LEU A 58 -0.50 -17.54 -10.35
C LEU A 58 -0.11 -18.25 -9.05
N ALA A 59 1.00 -18.99 -9.06
CA ALA A 59 1.51 -19.61 -7.84
C ALA A 59 1.90 -18.53 -6.82
N CYS A 60 2.66 -17.51 -7.24
CA CYS A 60 3.06 -16.39 -6.39
C CYS A 60 1.85 -15.61 -5.85
N ALA A 61 0.84 -15.38 -6.68
CA ALA A 61 -0.42 -14.76 -6.25
C ALA A 61 -1.09 -15.59 -5.13
N THR A 62 -1.13 -16.93 -5.26
CA THR A 62 -1.68 -17.83 -4.24
C THR A 62 -0.98 -17.67 -2.89
N TRP A 63 0.36 -17.64 -2.89
CA TRP A 63 1.16 -17.42 -1.69
C TRP A 63 0.96 -16.02 -1.09
N ASN A 64 1.05 -14.97 -1.92
CA ASN A 64 0.90 -13.58 -1.50
C ASN A 64 -0.49 -13.31 -0.90
N LEU A 65 -1.56 -13.79 -1.56
CA LEU A 65 -2.93 -13.63 -1.08
C LEU A 65 -3.16 -14.42 0.22
N SER A 66 -2.60 -15.63 0.34
CA SER A 66 -2.72 -16.43 1.57
C SER A 66 -2.01 -15.76 2.76
N ALA A 67 -0.79 -15.25 2.55
CA ALA A 67 -0.06 -14.50 3.57
C ALA A 67 -0.79 -13.19 3.95
N LEU A 68 -1.40 -12.52 2.96
CA LEU A 68 -2.20 -11.34 3.20
C LEU A 68 -3.46 -11.64 4.03
N ILE A 69 -4.20 -12.71 3.71
CA ILE A 69 -5.35 -13.17 4.50
C ILE A 69 -4.93 -13.47 5.94
N ALA A 70 -3.85 -14.22 6.14
CA ALA A 70 -3.32 -14.51 7.47
C ALA A 70 -2.97 -13.23 8.24
N SER A 71 -2.25 -12.30 7.61
CA SER A 71 -1.90 -11.01 8.20
C SER A 71 -3.13 -10.17 8.55
N ASP A 72 -4.12 -10.12 7.67
CA ASP A 72 -5.37 -9.41 7.87
C ASP A 72 -6.19 -9.96 9.03
N CYS A 73 -6.21 -11.28 9.20
CA CYS A 73 -6.83 -11.95 10.33
C CYS A 73 -6.02 -11.79 11.64
N GLY A 74 -4.85 -11.18 11.62
CA GLY A 74 -3.99 -11.00 12.80
C GLY A 74 -3.10 -12.21 13.11
N LEU A 75 -2.96 -13.15 12.18
CA LEU A 75 -2.09 -14.33 12.30
C LEU A 75 -0.70 -14.03 11.74
N THR A 76 0.05 -13.13 12.40
CA THR A 76 1.37 -12.66 11.94
C THR A 76 2.38 -13.79 11.75
N ASP A 77 2.39 -14.78 12.64
CA ASP A 77 3.31 -15.92 12.55
C ASP A 77 3.03 -16.78 11.31
N LEU A 78 1.76 -17.02 10.99
CA LEU A 78 1.37 -17.75 9.79
C LEU A 78 1.72 -16.96 8.53
N ALA A 79 1.46 -15.64 8.51
CA ALA A 79 1.84 -14.80 7.37
C ALA A 79 3.37 -14.83 7.13
N THR A 80 4.15 -14.75 8.20
CA THR A 80 5.62 -14.83 8.17
C THR A 80 6.08 -16.19 7.64
N ASP A 81 5.54 -17.28 8.17
CA ASP A 81 5.87 -18.64 7.73
C ASP A 81 5.55 -18.87 6.24
N LEU A 82 4.41 -18.38 5.75
CA LEU A 82 4.05 -18.44 4.33
C LEU A 82 5.05 -17.69 3.45
N CYS A 83 5.44 -16.46 3.80
CA CYS A 83 6.45 -15.70 3.07
C CYS A 83 7.81 -16.42 3.05
N LEU A 84 8.25 -16.97 4.19
CA LEU A 84 9.53 -17.68 4.29
C LEU A 84 9.52 -18.98 3.49
N ARG A 85 8.42 -19.74 3.49
CA ARG A 85 8.30 -20.96 2.68
C ARG A 85 8.35 -20.65 1.18
N GLN A 86 7.66 -19.62 0.73
CA GLN A 86 7.74 -19.18 -0.67
C GLN A 86 9.17 -18.73 -1.02
N LEU A 87 9.82 -17.95 -0.17
CA LEU A 87 11.21 -17.53 -0.38
C LEU A 87 12.16 -18.71 -0.54
N ARG A 88 12.02 -19.76 0.28
CA ARG A 88 12.86 -20.96 0.18
C ARG A 88 12.71 -21.68 -1.17
N LEU A 89 11.53 -21.64 -1.79
CA LEU A 89 11.33 -22.20 -3.14
C LEU A 89 12.15 -21.43 -4.17
N PHE A 90 12.17 -20.10 -4.10
CA PHE A 90 12.99 -19.27 -4.96
C PHE A 90 14.49 -19.45 -4.67
N GLN A 91 14.90 -19.50 -3.40
CA GLN A 91 16.30 -19.71 -3.02
C GLN A 91 16.87 -21.01 -3.58
N ALA A 92 16.06 -22.08 -3.66
CA ALA A 92 16.44 -23.33 -4.29
C ALA A 92 16.64 -23.22 -5.82
N ALA A 93 16.06 -22.20 -6.46
CA ALA A 93 16.14 -21.97 -7.89
C ALA A 93 17.06 -20.82 -8.30
N TRP A 94 17.64 -20.09 -7.34
CA TRP A 94 18.55 -19.00 -7.63
C TRP A 94 19.83 -19.50 -8.33
N PRO A 95 20.40 -18.70 -9.27
CA PRO A 95 19.94 -17.36 -9.67
C PRO A 95 18.70 -17.38 -10.58
N VAL A 96 17.79 -16.43 -10.40
CA VAL A 96 16.62 -16.19 -11.28
C VAL A 96 16.75 -14.83 -11.98
N THR A 97 16.09 -14.62 -13.11
CA THR A 97 16.17 -13.37 -13.89
C THR A 97 14.77 -12.84 -14.26
N GLY A 98 14.71 -11.67 -14.90
CA GLY A 98 13.45 -11.11 -15.41
C GLY A 98 12.39 -10.90 -14.32
N ASP A 99 11.13 -11.14 -14.67
CA ASP A 99 10.00 -11.02 -13.75
C ASP A 99 10.04 -12.06 -12.62
N THR A 100 10.69 -13.20 -12.83
CA THR A 100 10.92 -14.21 -11.79
C THR A 100 11.84 -13.66 -10.69
N ALA A 101 12.84 -12.83 -11.04
CA ALA A 101 13.66 -12.15 -10.04
C ALA A 101 12.85 -11.16 -9.21
N ILE A 102 11.94 -10.40 -9.83
CA ILE A 102 10.99 -9.54 -9.10
C ILE A 102 10.13 -10.38 -8.17
N ALA A 103 9.54 -11.47 -8.67
CA ALA A 103 8.69 -12.38 -7.89
C ALA A 103 9.44 -12.98 -6.69
N SER A 104 10.74 -13.25 -6.82
CA SER A 104 11.57 -13.78 -5.73
C SER A 104 11.82 -12.79 -4.60
N LEU A 105 11.74 -11.47 -4.86
CA LEU A 105 11.92 -10.42 -3.86
C LEU A 105 10.60 -10.07 -3.14
N GLN A 106 9.45 -10.34 -3.74
CA GLN A 106 8.13 -10.02 -3.16
C GLN A 106 7.90 -10.60 -1.75
N PRO A 107 8.28 -11.86 -1.43
CA PRO A 107 8.13 -12.39 -0.07
C PRO A 107 8.94 -11.60 0.97
N ILE A 108 10.13 -11.11 0.59
CA ILE A 108 10.99 -10.30 1.46
C ILE A 108 10.35 -8.93 1.71
N VAL A 109 9.81 -8.29 0.67
CA VAL A 109 9.06 -7.03 0.79
C VAL A 109 7.81 -7.22 1.67
N ASN A 110 7.12 -8.35 1.56
CA ASN A 110 5.99 -8.65 2.43
C ASN A 110 6.41 -8.78 3.90
N LEU A 111 7.58 -9.36 4.21
CA LEU A 111 8.14 -9.37 5.57
C LEU A 111 8.46 -7.95 6.08
N VAL A 112 9.01 -7.07 5.24
CA VAL A 112 9.21 -5.65 5.58
C VAL A 112 7.87 -4.98 5.94
N ARG A 113 6.84 -5.21 5.11
CA ARG A 113 5.48 -4.68 5.36
C ARG A 113 4.86 -5.24 6.64
N LEU A 114 5.16 -6.49 7.01
CA LEU A 114 4.74 -7.05 8.30
C LEU A 114 5.40 -6.32 9.48
N THR A 115 6.70 -6.02 9.43
CA THR A 115 7.39 -5.19 10.44
C THR A 115 6.69 -3.84 10.65
N ALA A 116 6.30 -3.17 9.57
CA ALA A 116 5.55 -1.91 9.66
C ALA A 116 4.17 -2.11 10.29
N ARG A 117 3.45 -3.19 9.93
CA ARG A 117 2.13 -3.52 10.48
C ARG A 117 2.18 -3.86 11.97
N THR A 118 3.28 -4.41 12.47
CA THR A 118 3.50 -4.67 13.90
C THR A 118 3.83 -3.41 14.71
N GLY A 119 3.88 -2.24 14.07
CA GLY A 119 4.01 -0.95 14.74
C GLY A 119 5.41 -0.33 14.71
N ASP A 120 6.34 -0.88 13.92
CA ASP A 120 7.69 -0.34 13.75
C ASP A 120 7.99 0.04 12.29
N PRO A 121 7.40 1.16 11.80
CA PRO A 121 7.64 1.63 10.44
C PRO A 121 9.10 2.05 10.21
N GLN A 122 9.82 2.45 11.25
CA GLN A 122 11.22 2.86 11.13
C GLN A 122 12.14 1.68 10.89
N ALA A 123 11.99 0.61 11.68
CA ALA A 123 12.73 -0.62 11.42
C ALA A 123 12.38 -1.20 10.04
N ALA A 124 11.11 -1.12 9.63
CA ALA A 124 10.71 -1.54 8.28
C ALA A 124 11.42 -0.72 7.19
N PHE A 125 11.55 0.60 7.33
CA PHE A 125 12.31 1.41 6.39
C PHE A 125 13.78 0.98 6.31
N GLN A 126 14.44 0.79 7.45
CA GLN A 126 15.84 0.34 7.50
C GLN A 126 16.02 -1.06 6.88
N GLN A 127 15.05 -1.96 7.10
CA GLN A 127 15.01 -3.27 6.46
C GLN A 127 14.87 -3.14 4.93
N LEU A 128 13.98 -2.27 4.44
CA LEU A 128 13.81 -2.02 3.01
C LEU A 128 15.11 -1.53 2.35
N MET A 129 15.78 -0.56 2.97
CA MET A 129 17.06 -0.05 2.47
C MET A 129 18.17 -1.12 2.49
N SER A 130 18.16 -1.99 3.50
CA SER A 130 19.09 -3.11 3.59
C SER A 130 18.83 -4.14 2.50
N VAL A 131 17.56 -4.47 2.23
CA VAL A 131 17.15 -5.37 1.14
C VAL A 131 17.57 -4.79 -0.22
N HIS A 132 17.32 -3.50 -0.46
CA HIS A 132 17.75 -2.84 -1.70
C HIS A 132 19.27 -2.94 -1.90
N ARG A 133 20.06 -2.66 -0.85
CA ARG A 133 21.52 -2.78 -0.91
C ARG A 133 21.98 -4.21 -1.17
N ALA A 134 21.43 -5.18 -0.45
CA ALA A 134 21.83 -6.58 -0.59
C ALA A 134 21.33 -7.22 -1.89
N ALA A 135 20.22 -6.74 -2.46
CA ALA A 135 19.83 -7.11 -3.81
C ALA A 135 20.88 -6.60 -4.83
N ARG A 136 21.34 -5.35 -4.70
CA ARG A 136 22.31 -4.80 -5.64
C ARG A 136 23.74 -5.37 -5.48
N ASP A 137 24.20 -5.47 -4.24
CA ASP A 137 25.61 -5.72 -3.92
C ASP A 137 25.87 -7.18 -3.47
N GLY A 138 24.81 -7.98 -3.32
CA GLY A 138 24.85 -9.28 -2.65
C GLY A 138 24.96 -9.16 -1.11
N GLY A 139 24.86 -10.30 -0.42
CA GLY A 139 25.07 -10.40 1.03
C GLY A 139 23.81 -10.65 1.85
N SER A 140 24.00 -10.73 3.16
CA SER A 140 22.94 -11.10 4.11
C SER A 140 22.29 -9.91 4.80
N VAL A 141 20.98 -9.99 4.98
CA VAL A 141 20.13 -9.00 5.67
C VAL A 141 19.26 -9.67 6.72
N THR A 142 18.84 -8.90 7.73
CA THR A 142 17.82 -9.34 8.69
C THR A 142 16.51 -8.62 8.42
N VAL A 143 15.46 -9.36 8.08
CA VAL A 143 14.12 -8.81 7.79
C VAL A 143 13.10 -9.52 8.67
N HIS A 144 12.30 -8.77 9.41
CA HIS A 144 11.32 -9.33 10.36
C HIS A 144 11.92 -10.38 11.32
N GLY A 145 13.15 -10.14 11.78
CA GLY A 145 13.90 -11.06 12.65
C GLY A 145 14.49 -12.29 11.96
N GLN A 146 14.38 -12.40 10.63
CA GLN A 146 14.88 -13.53 9.85
C GLN A 146 16.11 -13.15 9.03
N ALA A 147 17.16 -13.95 9.12
CA ALA A 147 18.35 -13.79 8.28
C ALA A 147 18.08 -14.32 6.86
N ILE A 148 18.34 -13.49 5.86
CA ILE A 148 18.13 -13.79 4.44
C ILE A 148 19.42 -13.41 3.71
N ASP A 149 20.05 -14.39 3.07
CA ASP A 149 21.19 -14.16 2.18
C ASP A 149 20.67 -13.91 0.76
N LEU A 150 21.08 -12.80 0.13
CA LEU A 150 20.77 -12.44 -1.26
C LEU A 150 21.97 -12.65 -2.19
N THR A 151 23.07 -13.22 -1.69
CA THR A 151 24.23 -13.55 -2.51
C THR A 151 23.85 -14.46 -3.67
N GLY A 152 24.09 -14.01 -4.90
CA GLY A 152 23.83 -14.79 -6.11
C GLY A 152 22.36 -15.03 -6.43
N PHE A 153 21.42 -14.23 -5.88
CA PHE A 153 19.99 -14.42 -6.16
C PHE A 153 19.60 -14.14 -7.62
N THR A 154 20.37 -13.30 -8.32
CA THR A 154 20.17 -12.93 -9.72
C THR A 154 21.51 -12.65 -10.41
N THR A 155 21.49 -12.46 -11.73
CA THR A 155 22.64 -12.07 -12.55
C THR A 155 22.70 -10.56 -12.77
N ASP A 156 23.80 -10.02 -13.28
CA ASP A 156 23.92 -8.58 -13.59
C ASP A 156 22.80 -8.08 -14.53
N ALA A 157 22.48 -8.85 -15.58
CA ALA A 157 21.36 -8.52 -16.48
C ALA A 157 20.00 -8.60 -15.76
N GLY A 158 19.88 -9.48 -14.76
CA GLY A 158 18.71 -9.54 -13.88
C GLY A 158 18.64 -8.34 -12.94
N LEU A 159 19.77 -7.82 -12.44
CA LEU A 159 19.84 -6.58 -11.66
C LEU A 159 19.31 -5.38 -12.46
N ASP A 160 19.73 -5.24 -13.72
CA ASP A 160 19.25 -4.18 -14.61
C ASP A 160 17.73 -4.28 -14.82
N HIS A 161 17.18 -5.50 -14.95
CA HIS A 161 15.74 -5.71 -15.12
C HIS A 161 14.93 -5.32 -13.87
N ILE A 162 15.42 -5.62 -12.67
CA ILE A 162 14.69 -5.33 -11.43
C ILE A 162 14.86 -3.89 -10.93
N GLN A 163 15.82 -3.14 -11.46
CA GLN A 163 16.13 -1.79 -10.97
C GLN A 163 14.93 -0.83 -11.02
N PRO A 164 14.14 -0.75 -12.10
CA PRO A 164 12.95 0.11 -12.12
C PRO A 164 11.92 -0.28 -11.05
N TRP A 165 11.72 -1.59 -10.83
CA TRP A 165 10.81 -2.07 -9.78
C TRP A 165 11.31 -1.72 -8.37
N LEU A 166 12.61 -1.85 -8.11
CA LEU A 166 13.21 -1.43 -6.84
C LEU A 166 13.09 0.08 -6.63
N HIS A 167 13.25 0.86 -7.69
CA HIS A 167 13.09 2.31 -7.68
C HIS A 167 11.66 2.71 -7.27
N ASP A 168 10.64 2.12 -7.92
CA ASP A 168 9.23 2.34 -7.58
C ASP A 168 8.93 1.92 -6.14
N LEU A 169 9.46 0.76 -5.70
CA LEU A 169 9.29 0.28 -4.34
C LEU A 169 9.86 1.25 -3.30
N LEU A 170 11.03 1.85 -3.57
CA LEU A 170 11.66 2.82 -2.68
C LEU A 170 10.89 4.14 -2.68
N LEU A 171 10.48 4.66 -3.83
CA LEU A 171 9.64 5.85 -3.92
C LEU A 171 8.34 5.66 -3.14
N ASP A 172 7.75 4.48 -3.20
CA ASP A 172 6.42 4.20 -2.67
C ASP A 172 6.44 3.79 -1.19
N ASP A 173 6.97 2.61 -0.92
CA ASP A 173 6.98 2.03 0.42
C ASP A 173 7.98 2.80 1.28
N GLY A 174 9.16 3.14 0.76
CA GLY A 174 10.18 3.90 1.50
C GLY A 174 9.66 5.23 2.02
N THR A 175 9.03 6.04 1.15
CA THR A 175 8.41 7.31 1.54
C THR A 175 7.30 7.10 2.59
N ARG A 176 6.40 6.13 2.38
CA ARG A 176 5.30 5.88 3.31
C ARG A 176 5.77 5.38 4.67
N LEU A 177 6.84 4.60 4.73
CA LEU A 177 7.43 4.13 5.99
C LEU A 177 8.02 5.29 6.80
N LEU A 178 8.78 6.18 6.16
CA LEU A 178 9.31 7.39 6.81
C LEU A 178 8.19 8.32 7.29
N VAL A 179 7.13 8.50 6.48
CA VAL A 179 5.94 9.25 6.91
C VAL A 179 5.25 8.58 8.09
N ALA A 180 5.10 7.26 8.08
CA ALA A 180 4.49 6.52 9.18
C ALA A 180 5.33 6.62 10.47
N ALA A 181 6.66 6.76 10.36
CA ALA A 181 7.58 7.06 11.45
C ALA A 181 7.59 8.55 11.87
N GLY A 182 6.88 9.42 11.14
CA GLY A 182 6.82 10.86 11.41
C GLY A 182 8.04 11.66 10.95
N GLN A 183 8.96 11.05 10.19
CA GLN A 183 10.19 11.67 9.72
C GLN A 183 9.97 12.40 8.38
N TRP A 184 9.21 13.50 8.42
CA TRP A 184 8.80 14.22 7.21
C TRP A 184 9.95 14.78 6.36
N HIS A 185 10.99 15.29 7.01
CA HIS A 185 12.15 15.82 6.30
C HIS A 185 12.88 14.71 5.53
N GLU A 186 13.20 13.61 6.21
CA GLU A 186 13.81 12.42 5.60
C GLU A 186 12.91 11.82 4.52
N ALA A 187 11.59 11.76 4.74
CA ALA A 187 10.64 11.31 3.74
C ALA A 187 10.69 12.17 2.46
N ALA A 188 10.82 13.49 2.60
CA ALA A 188 10.90 14.41 1.48
C ALA A 188 12.23 14.27 0.72
N GLU A 189 13.35 14.15 1.43
CA GLU A 189 14.68 13.91 0.82
C GLU A 189 14.71 12.57 0.09
N HIS A 190 14.25 11.51 0.76
CA HIS A 190 14.14 10.17 0.21
C HIS A 190 13.29 10.16 -1.05
N ALA A 191 12.07 10.68 -0.99
CA ALA A 191 11.18 10.68 -2.15
C ALA A 191 11.77 11.46 -3.33
N THR A 192 12.45 12.59 -3.07
CA THR A 192 13.10 13.40 -4.12
C THR A 192 14.21 12.63 -4.83
N ALA A 193 14.92 11.74 -4.14
CA ALA A 193 15.98 10.94 -4.73
C ALA A 193 15.48 9.90 -5.77
N TYR A 194 14.19 9.57 -5.72
CA TYR A 194 13.54 8.58 -6.60
C TYR A 194 12.38 9.18 -7.43
N ASP A 195 12.26 10.51 -7.50
CA ASP A 195 11.15 11.15 -8.19
C ASP A 195 11.51 11.49 -9.63
N GLU A 196 10.83 10.83 -10.58
CA GLU A 196 10.98 11.10 -12.01
C GLU A 196 10.12 12.28 -12.49
N GLN A 197 9.14 12.73 -11.70
CA GLN A 197 8.19 13.78 -12.06
C GLN A 197 8.08 14.88 -10.99
N PRO A 198 9.20 15.54 -10.61
CA PRO A 198 9.24 16.49 -9.50
C PRO A 198 8.38 17.74 -9.69
N GLU A 199 7.96 18.06 -10.90
CA GLU A 199 7.03 19.13 -11.24
C GLU A 199 5.57 18.81 -10.86
N ARG A 200 5.16 17.55 -10.90
CA ARG A 200 3.79 17.13 -10.61
C ARG A 200 3.50 17.12 -9.11
N LEU A 201 2.22 17.17 -8.75
CA LEU A 201 1.79 17.05 -7.35
C LEU A 201 1.72 15.57 -6.90
N TYR A 202 2.81 14.84 -7.12
CA TYR A 202 2.99 13.43 -6.73
C TYR A 202 3.63 13.29 -5.35
N GLY A 203 3.94 12.04 -4.96
CA GLY A 203 4.33 11.70 -3.59
C GLY A 203 5.49 12.52 -3.04
N SER A 204 6.54 12.75 -3.84
CA SER A 204 7.72 13.52 -3.44
C SER A 204 7.41 15.00 -3.21
N ARG A 205 6.74 15.68 -4.15
CA ARG A 205 6.34 17.08 -3.96
C ARG A 205 5.39 17.24 -2.78
N GLN A 206 4.42 16.34 -2.61
CA GLN A 206 3.53 16.35 -1.45
C GLN A 206 4.29 16.17 -0.13
N ALA A 207 5.26 15.23 -0.07
CA ALA A 207 6.10 15.03 1.11
C ALA A 207 6.90 16.30 1.44
N ARG A 208 7.47 16.97 0.43
CA ARG A 208 8.18 18.26 0.59
C ARG A 208 7.27 19.36 1.12
N ILE A 209 6.05 19.51 0.58
CA ILE A 209 5.07 20.48 1.06
C ILE A 209 4.77 20.22 2.54
N VAL A 210 4.40 18.98 2.89
CA VAL A 210 4.06 18.63 4.27
C VAL A 210 5.26 18.78 5.22
N ALA A 211 6.49 18.48 4.79
CA ALA A 211 7.68 18.73 5.57
C ALA A 211 7.86 20.23 5.89
N ASN A 212 7.67 21.11 4.91
CA ASN A 212 7.72 22.57 5.12
C ASN A 212 6.60 23.05 6.05
N LEU A 213 5.40 22.47 5.96
CA LEU A 213 4.30 22.77 6.89
C LEU A 213 4.63 22.37 8.34
N HIS A 214 5.45 21.32 8.57
CA HIS A 214 5.88 20.94 9.93
C HIS A 214 6.98 21.85 10.50
N THR A 215 7.71 22.57 9.65
CA THR A 215 8.77 23.52 10.04
C THR A 215 8.32 24.97 9.97
N ASP A 216 7.01 25.22 9.87
CA ASP A 216 6.40 26.56 9.73
C ASP A 216 6.91 27.38 8.52
N ALA A 217 7.44 26.70 7.50
CA ALA A 217 7.91 27.29 6.26
C ALA A 217 6.75 27.45 5.27
N LEU A 218 5.70 28.17 5.69
CA LEU A 218 4.42 28.28 4.97
C LEU A 218 4.57 28.88 3.57
N ASP A 219 5.42 29.89 3.40
CA ASP A 219 5.66 30.52 2.10
C ASP A 219 6.32 29.55 1.11
N THR A 220 7.25 28.72 1.61
CA THR A 220 7.88 27.67 0.80
C THR A 220 6.88 26.58 0.44
N ALA A 221 6.05 26.14 1.39
CA ALA A 221 4.98 25.18 1.12
C ALA A 221 3.99 25.70 0.06
N ASN A 222 3.53 26.95 0.19
CA ASN A 222 2.63 27.56 -0.78
C ASN A 222 3.30 27.72 -2.16
N SER A 223 4.56 28.14 -2.21
CA SER A 223 5.29 28.23 -3.48
C SER A 223 5.41 26.88 -4.20
N LEU A 224 5.58 25.78 -3.45
CA LEU A 224 5.61 24.43 -4.01
C LEU A 224 4.25 23.98 -4.56
N ILE A 225 3.15 24.36 -3.90
CA ILE A 225 1.78 24.12 -4.37
C ILE A 225 1.53 24.91 -5.66
N ASP A 226 1.82 26.21 -5.66
CA ASP A 226 1.51 27.10 -6.79
C ASP A 226 2.35 26.78 -8.05
N LYS A 227 3.55 26.23 -7.87
CA LYS A 227 4.42 25.78 -8.96
C LYS A 227 4.19 24.32 -9.36
N ALA A 228 3.19 23.64 -8.81
CA ALA A 228 2.91 22.26 -9.19
C ALA A 228 2.24 22.22 -10.56
N THR A 229 2.69 21.32 -11.42
CA THR A 229 1.99 20.98 -12.66
C THR A 229 0.84 20.06 -12.31
N ILE A 230 -0.38 20.56 -12.47
CA ILE A 230 -1.62 19.81 -12.27
C ILE A 230 -2.07 19.26 -13.61
N THR A 231 -2.24 17.94 -13.66
CA THR A 231 -2.55 17.14 -14.84
C THR A 231 -3.84 16.34 -14.68
N GLU A 232 -4.23 16.05 -13.43
CA GLU A 232 -5.38 15.21 -13.10
C GLU A 232 -6.32 15.91 -12.09
N PRO A 233 -7.65 15.68 -12.13
CA PRO A 233 -8.60 16.29 -11.18
C PRO A 233 -8.29 15.99 -9.71
N TRP A 234 -7.76 14.80 -9.42
CA TRP A 234 -7.40 14.42 -8.07
C TRP A 234 -6.17 15.19 -7.55
N GLU A 235 -5.26 15.60 -8.42
CA GLU A 235 -4.12 16.45 -8.04
C GLU A 235 -4.60 17.84 -7.63
N GLU A 236 -5.59 18.39 -8.34
CA GLU A 236 -6.22 19.67 -7.94
C GLU A 236 -6.88 19.55 -6.56
N ALA A 237 -7.62 18.47 -6.30
CA ALA A 237 -8.21 18.24 -4.99
C ALA A 237 -7.15 18.16 -3.89
N VAL A 238 -6.04 17.46 -4.12
CA VAL A 238 -4.91 17.41 -3.18
C VAL A 238 -4.27 18.78 -2.98
N ALA A 239 -4.12 19.59 -4.03
CA ALA A 239 -3.60 20.95 -3.94
C ALA A 239 -4.50 21.82 -3.04
N GLN A 240 -5.81 21.73 -3.18
CA GLN A 240 -6.78 22.46 -2.34
C GLN A 240 -6.74 22.00 -0.88
N VAL A 241 -6.56 20.70 -0.61
CA VAL A 241 -6.38 20.18 0.76
C VAL A 241 -5.09 20.72 1.37
N LEU A 242 -3.96 20.68 0.64
CA LEU A 242 -2.66 21.19 1.12
C LEU A 242 -2.68 22.70 1.35
N ARG A 243 -3.32 23.48 0.47
CA ARG A 243 -3.46 24.93 0.62
C ARG A 243 -4.31 25.27 1.84
N HIS A 244 -5.43 24.57 2.03
CA HIS A 244 -6.27 24.78 3.20
C HIS A 244 -5.59 24.32 4.50
N TYR A 245 -4.73 23.30 4.45
CA TYR A 245 -3.88 22.91 5.57
C TYR A 245 -2.89 24.03 5.94
N ALA A 246 -2.23 24.65 4.95
CA ALA A 246 -1.35 25.80 5.19
C ALA A 246 -2.11 26.98 5.81
N ASP A 247 -3.32 27.28 5.34
CA ASP A 247 -4.16 28.33 5.92
C ASP A 247 -4.62 27.99 7.35
N HIS A 248 -4.89 26.73 7.65
CA HIS A 248 -5.22 26.30 9.01
C HIS A 248 -4.03 26.51 9.95
N LEU A 249 -2.81 26.18 9.53
CA LEU A 249 -1.60 26.43 10.34
C LEU A 249 -1.35 27.92 10.55
N ALA A 250 -1.66 28.74 9.54
CA ALA A 250 -1.52 30.20 9.63
C ALA A 250 -2.65 30.91 10.41
N GLY A 251 -3.65 30.19 10.92
CA GLY A 251 -4.84 30.79 11.55
C GLY A 251 -5.74 31.57 10.58
N ARG A 252 -5.67 31.27 9.27
CA ARG A 252 -6.45 31.91 8.20
C ARG A 252 -7.52 31.00 7.59
N ALA A 253 -7.69 29.78 8.09
CA ALA A 253 -8.74 28.88 7.61
C ALA A 253 -10.13 29.51 7.79
N THR A 254 -10.93 29.50 6.72
CA THR A 254 -12.29 30.02 6.71
C THR A 254 -13.28 28.96 6.24
N ALA A 255 -14.55 29.08 6.63
CA ALA A 255 -15.64 28.24 6.13
C ALA A 255 -15.76 28.29 4.60
N ARG A 256 -15.54 29.47 4.00
CA ARG A 256 -15.53 29.64 2.54
C ARG A 256 -14.38 28.89 1.86
N GLY A 257 -13.18 28.97 2.45
CA GLY A 257 -12.03 28.20 1.98
C GLY A 257 -12.29 26.70 2.06
N PHE A 258 -12.82 26.25 3.20
CA PHE A 258 -13.19 24.84 3.38
C PHE A 258 -14.25 24.37 2.38
N ALA A 259 -15.26 25.20 2.09
CA ALA A 259 -16.29 24.86 1.10
C ALA A 259 -15.69 24.65 -0.30
N ALA A 260 -14.67 25.43 -0.69
CA ALA A 260 -13.96 25.23 -1.95
C ALA A 260 -13.12 23.93 -1.94
N THR A 261 -12.44 23.62 -0.84
CA THR A 261 -11.72 22.34 -0.67
C THR A 261 -12.67 21.15 -0.74
N ALA A 262 -13.81 21.21 -0.04
CA ALA A 262 -14.81 20.15 -0.04
C ALA A 262 -15.44 19.93 -1.42
N LEU A 263 -15.65 21.00 -2.19
CA LEU A 263 -16.10 20.94 -3.58
C LEU A 263 -15.09 20.19 -4.45
N ALA A 264 -13.82 20.62 -4.46
CA ALA A 264 -12.77 19.98 -5.26
C ALA A 264 -12.57 18.50 -4.90
N VAL A 265 -12.63 18.18 -3.61
CA VAL A 265 -12.54 16.79 -3.14
C VAL A 265 -13.72 15.99 -3.64
N ARG A 266 -14.95 16.50 -3.53
CA ARG A 266 -16.15 15.81 -4.03
C ARG A 266 -16.07 15.54 -5.54
N ASP A 267 -15.58 16.51 -6.31
CA ASP A 267 -15.43 16.35 -7.76
C ASP A 267 -14.35 15.30 -8.10
N ALA A 268 -13.35 15.10 -7.22
CA ALA A 268 -12.38 14.00 -7.31
C ALA A 268 -12.90 12.65 -6.75
N LEU A 269 -14.12 12.61 -6.17
CA LEU A 269 -14.79 11.38 -5.72
C LEU A 269 -15.72 10.77 -6.78
N GLU A 270 -15.83 11.36 -7.98
CA GLU A 270 -16.63 10.83 -9.09
C GLU A 270 -16.37 9.33 -9.33
N PRO A 271 -17.32 8.57 -9.90
CA PRO A 271 -17.23 7.12 -10.04
C PRO A 271 -15.93 6.70 -10.76
N ASP A 272 -15.05 6.08 -10.00
CA ASP A 272 -13.67 5.81 -10.39
C ASP A 272 -13.38 4.34 -10.03
N PRO A 273 -12.47 3.63 -10.74
CA PRO A 273 -12.33 2.19 -10.64
C PRO A 273 -12.23 1.69 -9.18
N PRO A 274 -12.76 0.49 -8.88
CA PRO A 274 -12.80 -0.04 -7.52
C PRO A 274 -11.44 -0.03 -6.80
N HIS A 275 -10.34 -0.19 -7.53
CA HIS A 275 -8.98 -0.19 -6.98
C HIS A 275 -8.52 1.18 -6.44
N LEU A 276 -9.20 2.29 -6.74
CA LEU A 276 -8.86 3.63 -6.25
C LEU A 276 -9.68 4.07 -5.02
N ARG A 277 -10.59 3.22 -4.53
CA ARG A 277 -11.47 3.55 -3.38
C ARG A 277 -10.71 3.97 -2.13
N MET A 278 -9.63 3.28 -1.79
CA MET A 278 -8.82 3.63 -0.61
C MET A 278 -8.21 5.03 -0.72
N PHE A 279 -7.76 5.43 -1.91
CA PHE A 279 -7.28 6.79 -2.16
C PHE A 279 -8.41 7.81 -1.91
N ARG A 280 -9.58 7.58 -2.51
CA ARG A 280 -10.76 8.45 -2.35
C ARG A 280 -11.20 8.60 -0.88
N VAL A 281 -11.26 7.50 -0.14
CA VAL A 281 -11.52 7.52 1.31
C VAL A 281 -10.50 8.38 2.03
N ARG A 282 -9.20 8.18 1.79
CA ARG A 282 -8.15 8.95 2.47
C ARG A 282 -8.17 10.43 2.11
N LEU A 283 -8.49 10.77 0.85
CA LEU A 283 -8.63 12.14 0.38
C LEU A 283 -9.81 12.84 1.08
N ALA A 284 -10.98 12.21 1.12
CA ALA A 284 -12.14 12.74 1.82
C ALA A 284 -11.86 12.92 3.32
N LEU A 285 -11.28 11.92 3.98
CA LEU A 285 -10.94 12.00 5.39
C LEU A 285 -9.89 13.08 5.68
N ALA A 286 -8.94 13.32 4.77
CA ALA A 286 -7.99 14.44 4.88
C ALA A 286 -8.69 15.79 4.82
N ALA A 287 -9.64 15.98 3.91
CA ALA A 287 -10.44 17.19 3.85
C ALA A 287 -11.29 17.37 5.13
N ILE A 288 -11.96 16.30 5.58
CA ILE A 288 -12.76 16.29 6.81
C ILE A 288 -11.92 16.70 8.03
N ASP A 289 -10.68 16.22 8.15
CA ASP A 289 -9.78 16.58 9.26
C ASP A 289 -9.45 18.09 9.31
N LEU A 290 -9.65 18.82 8.19
CA LEU A 290 -9.45 20.26 8.06
C LEU A 290 -10.73 21.09 8.27
N ALA A 291 -11.90 20.47 8.47
CA ALA A 291 -13.15 21.20 8.68
C ALA A 291 -13.03 22.15 9.88
N PRO A 292 -13.28 23.47 9.70
CA PRO A 292 -13.33 24.42 10.80
C PRO A 292 -14.43 24.04 11.81
N GLU A 293 -14.30 24.46 13.06
CA GLU A 293 -15.34 24.27 14.07
C GLU A 293 -16.67 24.88 13.60
N GLY A 294 -17.77 24.15 13.73
CA GLY A 294 -19.09 24.60 13.26
C GLY A 294 -19.36 24.40 11.76
N CYS A 295 -18.41 23.82 11.02
CA CYS A 295 -18.55 23.51 9.58
C CYS A 295 -18.88 22.03 9.32
N GLU A 296 -19.42 21.30 10.29
CA GLU A 296 -19.72 19.87 10.18
C GLU A 296 -20.71 19.57 9.03
N THR A 297 -21.64 20.51 8.77
CA THR A 297 -22.59 20.43 7.65
C THR A 297 -21.93 20.47 6.29
N LEU A 298 -20.77 21.13 6.15
CA LEU A 298 -20.00 21.18 4.91
C LEU A 298 -19.15 19.91 4.71
N ALA A 299 -18.73 19.26 5.80
CA ALA A 299 -17.99 18.00 5.76
C ALA A 299 -18.89 16.79 5.53
N ARG A 300 -20.17 16.89 5.93
CA ARG A 300 -21.14 15.78 5.89
C ARG A 300 -21.30 15.13 4.50
N PRO A 301 -21.43 15.87 3.38
CA PRO A 301 -21.54 15.25 2.05
C PRO A 301 -20.33 14.39 1.67
N LEU A 302 -19.13 14.74 2.12
CA LEU A 302 -17.92 13.94 1.87
C LEU A 302 -17.99 12.60 2.62
N TYR A 303 -18.44 12.64 3.89
CA TYR A 303 -18.66 11.43 4.68
C TYR A 303 -19.72 10.53 4.04
N ASP A 304 -20.88 11.09 3.69
CA ASP A 304 -21.98 10.33 3.12
C ASP A 304 -21.55 9.65 1.81
N ALA A 305 -20.77 10.35 0.97
CA ALA A 305 -20.23 9.80 -0.28
C ALA A 305 -19.30 8.59 -0.03
N ILE A 306 -18.30 8.72 0.85
CA ILE A 306 -17.35 7.62 1.10
C ILE A 306 -17.99 6.45 1.84
N VAL A 307 -18.95 6.71 2.73
CA VAL A 307 -19.71 5.65 3.40
C VAL A 307 -20.55 4.90 2.37
N SER A 308 -21.33 5.61 1.55
CA SER A 308 -22.18 4.99 0.53
C SER A 308 -21.38 4.15 -0.48
N ASP A 309 -20.27 4.65 -1.02
CA ASP A 309 -19.43 3.88 -1.95
C ASP A 309 -18.83 2.64 -1.24
N THR A 310 -18.39 2.79 0.00
CA THR A 310 -17.81 1.69 0.78
C THR A 310 -18.82 0.60 1.12
N THR A 311 -20.04 0.97 1.52
CA THR A 311 -21.09 0.01 1.90
C THR A 311 -21.60 -0.73 0.67
N GLN A 312 -21.84 -0.02 -0.43
CA GLN A 312 -22.23 -0.62 -1.71
C GLN A 312 -21.19 -1.62 -2.23
N ALA A 313 -19.90 -1.29 -2.10
CA ALA A 313 -18.81 -2.17 -2.53
C ALA A 313 -18.47 -3.29 -1.54
N ARG A 314 -18.93 -3.19 -0.29
CA ARG A 314 -18.54 -4.05 0.84
C ARG A 314 -17.02 -4.15 1.04
N ASP A 315 -16.31 -3.03 0.85
CA ASP A 315 -14.85 -2.99 0.95
C ASP A 315 -14.40 -2.88 2.42
N ALA A 316 -13.86 -3.97 2.98
CA ALA A 316 -13.49 -4.03 4.39
C ALA A 316 -12.29 -3.14 4.75
N TYR A 317 -11.37 -2.91 3.82
CA TYR A 317 -10.24 -2.02 4.09
C TYR A 317 -10.70 -0.56 4.15
N ALA A 318 -11.52 -0.13 3.18
CA ALA A 318 -12.14 1.19 3.20
C ALA A 318 -13.01 1.39 4.45
N ALA A 319 -13.82 0.40 4.82
CA ALA A 319 -14.66 0.46 6.01
C ALA A 319 -13.83 0.61 7.29
N ARG A 320 -12.74 -0.17 7.41
CA ARG A 320 -11.82 -0.06 8.55
C ARG A 320 -11.14 1.31 8.61
N GLU A 321 -10.78 1.88 7.46
CA GLU A 321 -10.16 3.21 7.40
C GLU A 321 -11.14 4.31 7.87
N ILE A 322 -12.41 4.24 7.44
CA ILE A 322 -13.46 5.14 7.89
C ILE A 322 -13.72 4.99 9.40
N LEU A 323 -13.84 3.75 9.90
CA LEU A 323 -14.09 3.48 11.32
C LEU A 323 -12.95 3.89 12.26
N ARG A 324 -11.72 3.97 11.75
CA ARG A 324 -10.56 4.49 12.48
C ARG A 324 -10.55 6.01 12.58
N HIS A 325 -11.37 6.70 11.80
CA HIS A 325 -11.52 8.14 11.91
C HIS A 325 -12.28 8.50 13.20
N PRO A 326 -11.78 9.46 14.01
CA PRO A 326 -12.40 9.79 15.30
C PRO A 326 -13.74 10.52 15.20
N ALA A 327 -14.03 11.20 14.09
CA ALA A 327 -15.36 11.75 13.87
C ALA A 327 -16.27 10.61 13.37
N PRO A 328 -17.34 10.28 14.13
CA PRO A 328 -18.16 9.12 13.84
C PRO A 328 -18.87 9.27 12.50
N PRO A 329 -19.21 8.15 11.83
CA PRO A 329 -20.09 8.17 10.70
C PRO A 329 -21.39 8.91 11.04
N ALA A 330 -21.92 9.48 9.97
CA ALA A 330 -23.18 10.15 9.82
C ALA A 330 -24.31 9.79 10.81
N ASP A 331 -24.54 8.49 10.99
CA ASP A 331 -25.52 7.92 11.90
C ASP A 331 -25.04 6.55 12.44
N GLY A 332 -25.70 6.06 13.50
CA GLY A 332 -25.34 4.80 14.14
C GLY A 332 -25.55 3.56 13.26
N TRP A 333 -26.44 3.64 12.27
CA TRP A 333 -26.71 2.55 11.33
C TRP A 333 -25.55 2.35 10.37
N SER A 334 -25.06 3.43 9.76
CA SER A 334 -23.89 3.45 8.90
C SER A 334 -22.67 2.89 9.61
N ARG A 335 -22.48 3.27 10.88
CA ARG A 335 -21.40 2.73 11.70
C ARG A 335 -21.50 1.22 11.87
N HIS A 336 -22.68 0.71 12.23
CA HIS A 336 -22.90 -0.73 12.41
C HIS A 336 -22.70 -1.50 11.11
N GLU A 337 -23.14 -0.96 9.97
CA GLU A 337 -22.93 -1.57 8.65
C GLU A 337 -21.44 -1.66 8.31
N LEU A 338 -20.66 -0.58 8.51
CA LEU A 338 -19.21 -0.61 8.33
C LEU A 338 -18.53 -1.62 9.27
N GLU A 339 -18.96 -1.70 10.53
CA GLU A 339 -18.43 -2.68 11.50
C GLU A 339 -18.73 -4.11 11.04
N SER A 340 -19.93 -4.36 10.51
CA SER A 340 -20.30 -5.64 9.89
C SER A 340 -19.42 -5.96 8.69
N ILE A 341 -19.14 -4.99 7.81
CA ILE A 341 -18.28 -5.20 6.64
C ILE A 341 -16.86 -5.57 7.07
N VAL A 342 -16.29 -4.89 8.07
CA VAL A 342 -14.97 -5.22 8.63
C VAL A 342 -14.95 -6.62 9.24
N HIS A 343 -15.99 -6.94 10.01
CA HIS A 343 -16.13 -8.25 10.64
C HIS A 343 -16.26 -9.37 9.61
N ASP A 344 -17.15 -9.23 8.63
CA ASP A 344 -17.39 -10.17 7.53
C ASP A 344 -16.15 -10.34 6.67
N GLY A 345 -15.38 -9.26 6.49
CA GLY A 345 -14.11 -9.25 5.78
C GLY A 345 -13.01 -10.05 6.50
N GLY A 346 -13.16 -10.40 7.78
CA GLY A 346 -12.15 -11.17 8.50
C GLY A 346 -11.01 -10.37 9.12
N LEU A 347 -11.08 -9.04 9.07
CA LEU A 347 -10.02 -8.17 9.56
C LEU A 347 -9.93 -8.24 11.10
N GLY A 348 -8.77 -8.64 11.62
CA GLY A 348 -8.47 -8.67 13.05
C GLY A 348 -9.17 -9.79 13.85
N ARG A 349 -9.65 -10.85 13.20
CA ARG A 349 -10.37 -11.95 13.89
C ARG A 349 -9.53 -12.73 14.90
N GLY A 350 -8.20 -12.72 14.80
CA GLY A 350 -7.28 -13.45 15.67
C GLY A 350 -7.21 -14.96 15.43
N ALA A 351 -8.15 -15.53 14.68
CA ALA A 351 -8.18 -16.94 14.31
C ALA A 351 -8.86 -17.15 12.96
N LEU A 352 -8.51 -18.24 12.29
CA LEU A 352 -9.20 -18.75 11.11
C LEU A 352 -9.99 -20.01 11.49
N PRO A 353 -11.23 -20.20 10.99
CA PRO A 353 -11.90 -21.48 11.09
C PRO A 353 -11.06 -22.58 10.45
N GLU A 354 -11.05 -23.78 11.04
CA GLU A 354 -10.23 -24.91 10.57
C GLU A 354 -10.48 -25.25 9.09
N SER A 355 -11.73 -25.18 8.64
CA SER A 355 -12.09 -25.40 7.23
C SER A 355 -11.45 -24.38 6.29
N VAL A 356 -11.34 -23.13 6.73
CA VAL A 356 -10.70 -22.04 5.98
C VAL A 356 -9.19 -22.24 5.95
N LEU A 357 -8.58 -22.53 7.10
CA LEU A 357 -7.15 -22.81 7.18
C LEU A 357 -6.77 -24.01 6.30
N SER A 358 -7.53 -25.10 6.35
CA SER A 358 -7.34 -26.27 5.51
C SER A 358 -7.43 -25.93 4.01
N THR A 359 -8.37 -25.07 3.63
CA THR A 359 -8.53 -24.62 2.24
C THR A 359 -7.32 -23.79 1.78
N LEU A 360 -6.90 -22.81 2.59
CA LEU A 360 -5.71 -21.99 2.31
C LEU A 360 -4.46 -22.86 2.18
N MET A 361 -4.21 -23.73 3.14
CA MET A 361 -3.00 -24.58 3.15
C MET A 361 -2.98 -25.55 1.97
N ARG A 362 -4.13 -26.07 1.54
CA ARG A 362 -4.21 -26.91 0.34
C ARG A 362 -3.86 -26.14 -0.93
N ALA A 363 -4.41 -24.94 -1.11
CA ALA A 363 -4.09 -24.10 -2.25
C ALA A 363 -2.60 -23.74 -2.28
N VAL A 364 -2.04 -23.39 -1.12
CA VAL A 364 -0.60 -23.13 -0.94
C VAL A 364 0.25 -24.35 -1.27
N SER A 365 -0.13 -25.55 -0.83
CA SER A 365 0.59 -26.78 -1.17
C SER A 365 0.58 -27.04 -2.69
N THR A 366 -0.57 -26.89 -3.35
CA THR A 366 -0.68 -27.03 -4.81
C THR A 366 0.18 -26.00 -5.54
N ALA A 367 0.07 -24.73 -5.17
CA ALA A 367 0.87 -23.66 -5.77
C ALA A 367 2.37 -23.82 -5.50
N GLY A 368 2.75 -24.30 -4.31
CA GLY A 368 4.15 -24.57 -3.96
C GLY A 368 4.77 -25.66 -4.83
N ALA A 369 4.03 -26.76 -5.05
CA ALA A 369 4.48 -27.82 -5.95
C ALA A 369 4.61 -27.32 -7.40
N SER A 370 3.63 -26.55 -7.88
CA SER A 370 3.71 -25.98 -9.23
C SER A 370 4.86 -24.97 -9.39
N LEU A 371 5.06 -24.08 -8.40
CA LEU A 371 6.14 -23.11 -8.43
C LEU A 371 7.51 -23.80 -8.48
N ALA A 372 7.74 -24.80 -7.63
CA ALA A 372 9.00 -25.57 -7.63
C ALA A 372 9.26 -26.25 -8.99
N GLN A 373 8.23 -26.81 -9.59
CA GLN A 373 8.32 -27.41 -10.92
C GLN A 373 8.65 -26.35 -11.99
N CYS A 374 7.92 -25.23 -12.01
CA CYS A 374 8.13 -24.14 -12.97
C CYS A 374 9.56 -23.57 -12.88
N LEU A 375 10.05 -23.34 -11.66
CA LEU A 375 11.40 -22.82 -11.44
C LEU A 375 12.49 -23.81 -11.90
N THR A 376 12.24 -25.12 -11.76
CA THR A 376 13.14 -26.15 -12.29
C THR A 376 13.12 -26.18 -13.82
N GLU A 377 11.94 -26.05 -14.43
CA GLU A 377 11.77 -25.96 -15.88
C GLU A 377 12.49 -24.72 -16.45
N GLU A 378 12.35 -23.56 -15.79
CA GLU A 378 12.99 -22.30 -16.17
C GLU A 378 14.53 -22.42 -16.12
N GLY A 379 15.09 -22.97 -15.04
CA GLY A 379 16.53 -23.20 -14.91
C GLY A 379 17.09 -24.23 -15.90
N GLY A 380 16.27 -25.17 -16.37
CA GLY A 380 16.60 -26.12 -17.42
C GLY A 380 16.61 -25.54 -18.84
N VAL A 381 15.90 -24.44 -19.08
CA VAL A 381 15.90 -23.70 -20.34
C VAL A 381 17.10 -22.75 -20.37
N SER A 382 18.29 -23.31 -20.61
CA SER A 382 19.52 -22.54 -20.70
C SER A 382 19.46 -21.45 -21.80
N PRO A 383 20.02 -20.23 -21.61
CA PRO A 383 19.95 -19.13 -22.59
C PRO A 383 20.67 -19.39 -23.94
N HIS A 384 21.34 -20.53 -24.11
CA HIS A 384 22.07 -20.87 -25.33
C HIS A 384 21.23 -21.54 -26.42
N ALA A 385 19.93 -21.79 -26.20
CA ALA A 385 19.07 -22.42 -27.21
C ALA A 385 18.31 -21.41 -28.10
N ARG A 386 18.96 -20.35 -28.58
CA ARG A 386 18.54 -19.61 -29.79
C ARG A 386 19.76 -19.11 -30.56
N GLN A 387 20.37 -19.99 -31.36
CA GLN A 387 21.06 -19.55 -32.57
C GLN A 387 20.09 -19.64 -33.76
N PRO A 388 20.07 -18.64 -34.65
CA PRO A 388 19.19 -18.61 -35.81
C PRO A 388 19.70 -19.57 -36.89
N GLY A 389 18.83 -20.47 -37.35
CA GLY A 389 19.08 -21.25 -38.54
C GLY A 389 19.01 -20.35 -39.77
N VAL A 390 20.16 -20.10 -40.39
CA VAL A 390 20.27 -19.62 -41.77
C VAL A 390 20.02 -20.81 -42.69
N SER A 391 19.01 -20.71 -43.54
CA SER A 391 18.99 -21.19 -44.92
C SER A 391 17.95 -20.41 -45.70
#